data_AF-A0A7G5ZTQ3-F1
#
_entry.id   AF-A0A7G5ZTQ3-F1
#
_cell.length_a   1.000
_cell.length_b   1.000
_cell.length_c   1.000
_cell.angle_alpha   90.00
_cell.angle_beta   90.00
_cell.angle_gamma   90.00
#
_symmetry.space_group_name_H-M   'P 1'
#
loop_
_entity.id
_entity.type
_entity.pdbx_description
1 polymer ?
#
loop_
_entity_poly.entity_id
_entity_poly.type
_entity_poly.pdbx_seq_one_letter_code
_entity_poly.pdbx_strand_id
1 'polypeptide(L)' 'MNRTDAATTLLRTLLSAAGRIGRGIRWYMTTLMGDTAYATYVAHQRRVHPHEEPMSERQFWRQRMDDQDRNPGARCC' A
#
# COMPACT_ATOMS: atom_id res chain seq x y z
N MET A 1 33.85 11.85 25.68
CA MET A 1 32.83 11.77 24.61
C MET A 1 33.54 11.98 23.29
N ASN A 2 33.88 10.91 22.55
CA ASN A 2 34.75 11.01 21.38
C ASN A 2 33.95 11.44 20.13
N ARG A 3 34.59 12.25 19.28
CA ARG A 3 34.01 12.80 18.03
C ARG A 3 33.49 11.71 17.08
N THR A 4 34.09 10.52 17.13
CA THR A 4 33.70 9.31 16.38
C THR A 4 32.35 8.72 16.83
N ASP A 5 32.02 8.77 18.12
CA ASP A 5 30.74 8.25 18.65
C ASP A 5 29.58 9.17 18.23
N ALA A 6 29.83 10.48 18.20
CA ALA A 6 28.87 11.47 17.71
C ALA A 6 28.60 11.29 16.20
N ALA A 7 29.65 11.09 15.39
CA ALA A 7 29.53 10.87 13.96
C ALA A 7 28.74 9.59 13.62
N THR A 8 29.00 8.49 14.33
CA THR A 8 28.28 7.22 14.10
C THR A 8 26.82 7.27 14.55
N THR A 9 26.52 7.99 15.62
CA THR A 9 25.14 8.21 16.09
C THR A 9 24.35 9.04 15.07
N LEU A 10 24.94 10.13 14.57
CA LEU A 10 24.33 10.96 13.53
C LEU A 10 24.06 10.16 12.26
N LEU A 11 25.02 9.36 11.80
CA LEU A 11 24.85 8.52 10.61
C LEU A 11 23.70 7.52 10.78
N ARG A 12 23.59 6.85 11.93
CA ARG A 12 22.47 5.92 12.21
C ARG A 12 21.11 6.62 12.22
N THR A 13 21.04 7.81 12.81
CA THR A 13 19.80 8.59 12.83
C THR A 13 19.39 9.02 11.43
N LEU A 14 20.34 9.48 10.61
CA LEU A 14 20.11 9.85 9.22
C LEU A 14 19.66 8.65 8.38
N LEU A 15 20.33 7.51 8.50
CA LEU A 15 19.93 6.27 7.82
C LEU A 15 18.52 5.82 8.23
N SER A 16 18.19 5.92 9.52
CA SER A 16 16.88 5.57 10.04
C SER A 16 15.78 6.52 9.53
N ALA A 17 16.08 7.81 9.43
CA ALA A 17 15.18 8.81 8.86
C ALA A 17 14.97 8.57 7.36
N ALA A 18 16.04 8.35 6.59
CA ALA A 18 15.97 8.01 5.18
C ALA A 18 15.13 6.74 4.94
N GLY A 19 15.32 5.70 5.75
CA GLY A 19 14.51 4.49 5.69
C GLY A 19 13.03 4.73 5.97
N ARG A 20 12.69 5.64 6.90
CA ARG A 20 11.30 6.04 7.16
C ARG A 20 10.68 6.77 5.96
N ILE A 21 11.42 7.72 5.38
CA ILE A 21 10.98 8.47 4.20
C ILE A 21 10.77 7.53 3.00
N GLY A 22 11.73 6.63 2.74
CA GLY A 22 11.62 5.64 1.66
C GLY A 22 10.40 4.74 1.79
N ARG A 23 10.07 4.29 3.02
CA ARG A 23 8.84 3.52 3.26
C ARG A 23 7.58 4.33 2.98
N GLY A 24 7.55 5.61 3.34
CA GLY A 24 6.44 6.51 3.04
C GLY A 24 6.23 6.71 1.54
N ILE A 25 7.30 6.95 0.79
CA ILE A 25 7.27 7.06 -0.68
C ILE A 25 6.74 5.77 -1.29
N ARG A 26 7.25 4.61 -0.86
CA ARG A 26 6.77 3.32 -1.36
C ARG A 26 5.29 3.12 -1.09
N TRP A 27 4.82 3.39 0.14
CA TRP A 27 3.41 3.29 0.49
C TRP A 27 2.53 4.18 -0.40
N TYR A 28 2.95 5.43 -0.63
CA TYR A 28 2.23 6.37 -1.49
C TYR A 28 2.13 5.86 -2.92
N MET A 29 3.25 5.44 -3.50
CA MET A 29 3.29 4.92 -4.87
C MET A 29 2.46 3.65 -5.03
N THR A 30 2.59 2.67 -4.13
CA THR A 30 1.80 1.43 -4.21
C THR A 30 0.30 1.68 -4.01
N THR A 31 -0.06 2.69 -3.22
CA THR A 31 -1.46 3.05 -3.02
C THR A 31 -2.02 3.75 -4.25
N LEU A 32 -1.25 4.66 -4.85
CA LEU A 32 -1.65 5.40 -6.05
C LEU A 32 -1.78 4.48 -7.28
N MET A 33 -0.86 3.52 -7.43
CA MET A 33 -0.91 2.52 -8.52
C MET A 33 -2.02 1.48 -8.32
N GLY A 34 -2.61 1.41 -7.13
CA GLY A 34 -3.65 0.44 -6.80
C GLY A 34 -3.13 -0.94 -6.39
N ASP A 35 -1.82 -1.12 -6.22
CA ASP A 35 -1.21 -2.38 -5.75
C ASP A 35 -1.74 -2.77 -4.35
N THR A 36 -2.21 -1.80 -3.56
CA THR A 36 -2.78 -2.04 -2.22
C THR A 36 -4.30 -2.27 -2.23
N ALA A 37 -4.94 -2.35 -3.40
CA ALA A 37 -6.40 -2.47 -3.50
C ALA A 37 -6.93 -3.74 -2.80
N TYR A 38 -6.28 -4.89 -3.00
CA TYR A 38 -6.68 -6.13 -2.35
C TYR A 38 -6.51 -6.08 -0.83
N ALA A 39 -5.36 -5.59 -0.35
CA ALA A 39 -5.12 -5.43 1.09
C ALA A 39 -6.16 -4.48 1.74
N THR A 40 -6.52 -3.40 1.05
CA THR A 40 -7.55 -2.46 1.49
C THR A 40 -8.92 -3.13 1.54
N TYR A 41 -9.27 -3.94 0.52
CA TYR A 41 -10.49 -4.74 0.49
C TYR A 41 -10.56 -5.71 1.69
N VAL A 42 -9.51 -6.49 1.95
CA VAL A 42 -9.47 -7.43 3.08
C VAL A 42 -9.58 -6.69 4.42
N ALA A 43 -8.91 -5.55 4.56
CA ALA A 43 -9.01 -4.75 5.78
C ALA A 43 -10.43 -4.21 5.99
N HIS A 44 -11.11 -3.78 4.93
CA HIS A 44 -12.51 -3.38 4.96
C HIS A 44 -13.43 -4.57 5.29
N GLN A 45 -13.25 -5.70 4.61
CA GLN A 45 -14.04 -6.92 4.81
C GLN A 45 -13.96 -7.40 6.26
N ARG A 46 -12.76 -7.45 6.84
CA ARG A 46 -12.59 -7.84 8.25
C ARG A 46 -13.24 -6.88 9.25
N ARG A 47 -13.39 -5.60 8.89
CA ARG A 47 -14.03 -4.59 9.74
C ARG A 47 -15.55 -4.64 9.63
N VAL A 48 -16.10 -4.81 8.43
CA VAL A 48 -17.54 -4.74 8.16
C VAL A 48 -18.21 -6.11 8.25
N HIS A 49 -17.51 -7.16 7.82
CA HIS A 49 -17.98 -8.55 7.75
C HIS A 49 -16.99 -9.50 8.45
N PRO A 50 -16.84 -9.42 9.79
CA PRO A 50 -15.85 -10.20 10.53
C PRO A 50 -16.08 -11.72 10.50
N HIS A 51 -17.28 -12.18 10.13
CA HIS A 51 -17.65 -13.60 10.07
C HIS A 51 -17.59 -14.19 8.66
N GLU A 52 -17.27 -13.38 7.65
CA GLU A 52 -17.23 -13.81 6.25
C GLU A 52 -15.77 -13.87 5.77
N GLU A 53 -15.42 -14.99 5.14
CA GLU A 53 -14.09 -15.13 4.55
C GLU A 53 -13.95 -14.20 3.34
N PRO A 54 -12.92 -13.34 3.28
CA PRO A 54 -12.69 -12.49 2.13
C PRO A 54 -12.48 -13.33 0.87
N MET A 55 -13.03 -12.88 -0.26
CA MET A 55 -12.67 -13.39 -1.59
C MET A 55 -11.15 -13.52 -1.78
N SER A 56 -10.72 -14.54 -2.53
CA SER A 56 -9.32 -14.68 -2.91
C SER A 56 -8.86 -13.52 -3.80
N GLU A 57 -7.56 -13.23 -3.78
CA GLU A 57 -6.96 -12.14 -4.56
C GLU A 57 -7.29 -12.25 -6.07
N ARG A 58 -7.22 -13.45 -6.64
CA ARG A 58 -7.55 -13.68 -8.06
C ARG A 58 -9.01 -13.36 -8.37
N GLN A 59 -9.93 -13.72 -7.47
CA GLN A 59 -11.36 -13.43 -7.64
C GLN A 59 -11.62 -11.93 -7.55
N PHE A 60 -10.98 -11.25 -6.59
CA PHE A 60 -11.07 -9.80 -6.44
C PHE A 60 -10.66 -9.07 -7.72
N TRP A 61 -9.50 -9.41 -8.30
CA TRP A 61 -9.02 -8.76 -9.53
C TRP A 61 -9.90 -9.06 -10.73
N ARG A 62 -10.41 -10.28 -10.86
CA ARG A 62 -11.37 -10.62 -11.92
C ARG A 62 -12.62 -9.78 -11.82
N GLN A 63 -13.27 -9.76 -10.65
CA GLN A 63 -14.48 -8.97 -10.43
C GLN A 63 -14.24 -7.48 -10.67
N ARG A 64 -13.09 -6.95 -10.24
CA ARG A 64 -12.73 -5.55 -10.47
C ARG A 64 -12.59 -5.22 -11.96
N MET A 65 -12.03 -6.11 -12.78
CA MET A 65 -11.97 -5.90 -14.24
C MET A 65 -13.36 -6.04 -14.87
N ASP A 66 -14.14 -7.04 -14.48
CA ASP A 66 -15.51 -7.21 -14.95
C ASP A 66 -16.37 -5.99 -14.64
N ASP A 67 -16.17 -5.35 -13.48
CA ASP A 67 -16.85 -4.12 -13.08
C ASP A 67 -16.43 -2.92 -13.94
N GLN A 68 -15.15 -2.83 -14.32
CA GLN A 68 -14.63 -1.79 -15.22
C GLN A 68 -15.10 -1.96 -16.65
N ASP A 69 -15.26 -3.20 -17.10
CA ASP A 69 -15.78 -3.53 -18.43
C ASP A 69 -17.29 -3.31 -18.51
N ARG A 70 -18.03 -3.60 -17.43
CA ARG A 70 -19.48 -3.31 -17.33
C ARG A 70 -19.76 -1.83 -17.15
N ASN A 71 -18.89 -1.10 -16.46
CA ASN A 71 -19.01 0.34 -16.22
C ASN A 71 -17.78 1.06 -16.78
N PRO A 72 -17.59 1.04 -18.12
CA PRO A 72 -16.59 1.88 -18.73
C PRO A 72 -17.03 3.32 -18.43
N GLY A 73 -16.25 4.09 -17.69
CA GLY A 73 -16.59 5.47 -17.36
C GLY A 73 -16.73 6.35 -18.62
N ALA A 74 -16.51 7.66 -18.50
CA ALA A 74 -16.41 8.50 -19.68
C ALA A 74 -15.22 8.03 -20.56
N ARG A 75 -15.51 7.22 -21.57
CA ARG A 75 -14.57 6.87 -22.62
C ARG A 75 -14.74 7.91 -23.72
N CYS A 76 -13.63 8.48 -24.18
CA CYS A 76 -13.65 9.25 -25.40
C CYS A 76 -14.01 8.26 -26.52
N CYS A 77 -15.27 8.30 -26.95
CA CYS A 77 -15.65 7.79 -28.25
C CYS A 77 -14.93 8.60 -29.33
#